data_AF-A0A0A1X590-F1
#
_entry.id   AF-A0A0A1X590-F1
#
_cell.length_a   1.000
_cell.length_b   1.000
_cell.length_c   1.000
_cell.angle_alpha   90.00
_cell.angle_beta   90.00
_cell.angle_gamma   90.00
#
_symmetry.space_group_name_H-M   'P 1'
#
loop_
_entity.id
_entity.type
_entity.pdbx_description
1 polymer ?
#
loop_
_entity_poly.entity_id
_entity_poly.type
_entity_poly.pdbx_seq_one_letter_code
_entity_poly.pdbx_strand_id
1 'polypeptide(L)'
;MIINGWLKYTELVLVPYGKVSAWTDPATNITTLFCQHGHSECELNALHACIVEHNDVNDQIKLISCLLTGHSTSLDECAKDLMIDVSAAKECKSTRSTPDILKKYGEMTDALDISFVPSVTFDNKFNRWRQRYFIYNFPVIYCREYDNKFNITLPHC
;
A
#
# COMPACT_ATOMS: atom_id res chain seq x y z
N MET A 1 -7.45 -12.17 -15.36
CA MET A 1 -7.17 -10.84 -14.78
C MET A 1 -8.47 -10.27 -14.24
N ILE A 2 -8.80 -10.59 -12.98
CA ILE A 2 -10.06 -10.23 -12.29
C ILE A 2 -9.86 -8.92 -11.50
N ILE A 3 -9.01 -8.01 -12.00
CA ILE A 3 -8.58 -6.85 -11.21
C ILE A 3 -9.60 -5.70 -11.33
N ASN A 4 -10.42 -5.67 -12.39
CA ASN A 4 -11.24 -4.50 -12.71
C ASN A 4 -12.71 -4.56 -12.26
N GLY A 5 -13.19 -5.72 -11.78
CA GLY A 5 -14.61 -5.89 -11.46
C GLY A 5 -15.04 -5.14 -10.20
N TRP A 6 -14.23 -5.18 -9.14
CA TRP A 6 -14.58 -4.59 -7.85
C TRP A 6 -14.05 -3.18 -7.64
N LEU A 7 -13.00 -2.74 -8.35
CA LEU A 7 -12.47 -1.38 -8.16
C LEU A 7 -13.51 -0.28 -8.37
N LYS A 8 -14.47 -0.46 -9.30
CA LYS A 8 -15.59 0.47 -9.48
C LYS A 8 -16.57 0.55 -8.29
N TYR A 9 -16.49 -0.40 -7.35
CA TYR A 9 -17.32 -0.49 -6.16
C TYR A 9 -16.49 -0.27 -4.88
N THR A 10 -15.19 0.00 -5.00
CA THR A 10 -14.25 0.07 -3.88
C THR A 10 -13.52 1.40 -3.90
N GLU A 11 -13.51 2.08 -2.76
CA GLU A 11 -12.49 3.08 -2.49
C GLU A 11 -11.25 2.36 -1.93
N LEU A 12 -10.33 1.98 -2.84
CA LEU A 12 -9.11 1.27 -2.45
C LEU A 12 -8.05 2.25 -1.96
N VAL A 13 -7.51 1.96 -0.78
CA VAL A 13 -6.38 2.69 -0.21
C VAL A 13 -5.22 1.70 -0.02
N LEU A 14 -4.07 2.00 -0.65
CA LEU A 14 -2.83 1.27 -0.44
C LEU A 14 -1.98 2.01 0.60
N VAL A 15 -1.43 1.27 1.57
CA VAL A 15 -0.63 1.83 2.68
C VAL A 15 0.76 1.17 2.67
N PRO A 16 1.69 1.66 1.81
CA PRO A 16 3.05 1.14 1.74
C PRO A 16 3.88 1.60 2.93
N TYR A 17 3.79 0.84 4.02
CA TYR A 17 4.58 1.07 5.23
C TYR A 17 5.01 -0.28 5.82
N GLY A 18 4.04 -1.12 6.18
CA GLY A 18 4.32 -2.41 6.80
C GLY A 18 4.76 -2.25 8.25
N LYS A 19 5.77 -3.02 8.69
CA LYS A 19 6.22 -3.01 10.08
C LYS A 19 7.52 -2.21 10.25
N VAL A 20 7.43 -0.92 10.00
CA VAL A 20 8.54 0.02 10.22
C VAL A 20 8.47 0.58 11.62
N SER A 21 9.61 0.68 12.31
CA SER A 21 9.72 1.45 13.54
C SER A 21 10.34 2.82 13.23
N ALA A 22 9.85 3.88 13.85
CA ALA A 22 10.40 5.22 13.71
C ALA A 22 10.98 5.71 15.05
N TRP A 23 12.10 6.41 15.00
CA TRP A 23 12.66 7.12 16.15
C TRP A 23 13.07 8.53 15.73
N THR A 24 12.59 9.53 16.45
CA THR A 24 13.00 10.93 16.26
C THR A 24 13.95 11.33 17.37
N ASP A 25 15.14 11.76 16.99
CA ASP A 25 16.14 12.28 17.93
C ASP A 25 15.63 13.59 18.56
N PRO A 26 15.47 13.66 19.89
CA PRO A 26 14.99 14.86 20.55
C PRO A 26 15.97 16.05 20.48
N ALA A 27 17.27 15.81 20.22
CA ALA A 27 18.28 16.86 20.14
C ALA A 27 18.38 17.46 18.73
N THR A 28 18.20 16.65 17.68
CA THR A 28 18.37 17.07 16.28
C THR A 28 17.05 17.18 15.51
N ASN A 29 15.96 16.63 16.07
CA ASN A 29 14.66 16.48 15.41
C ASN A 29 14.72 15.67 14.10
N ILE A 30 15.72 14.81 13.95
CA ILE A 30 15.89 13.91 12.80
C ILE A 30 15.17 12.59 13.07
N THR A 31 14.32 12.17 12.13
CA THR A 31 13.61 10.89 12.20
C THR A 31 14.39 9.81 11.44
N THR A 32 14.67 8.69 12.12
CA THR A 32 15.24 7.48 11.54
C THR A 32 14.18 6.40 11.44
N LEU A 33 14.14 5.69 10.31
CA LEU A 33 13.24 4.57 10.08
C LEU A 33 14.01 3.23 10.11
N PHE A 34 13.40 2.24 10.75
CA PHE A 34 13.93 0.89 10.89
C PHE A 34 12.95 -0.10 10.25
N CYS A 35 13.26 -0.51 9.01
CA CYS A 35 12.50 -1.52 8.28
C CYS A 35 13.08 -2.93 8.51
N GLN A 36 12.25 -3.97 8.38
CA GLN A 36 12.61 -5.36 8.72
C GLN A 36 13.73 -5.93 7.84
N HIS A 37 13.84 -5.44 6.61
CA HIS A 37 14.83 -5.81 5.61
C HIS A 37 15.82 -4.66 5.33
N GLY A 38 15.98 -3.74 6.29
CA GLY A 38 16.96 -2.66 6.23
C GLY A 38 16.56 -1.47 5.38
N HIS A 39 17.54 -0.59 5.11
CA HIS A 39 17.29 0.72 4.48
C HIS A 39 16.65 0.62 3.08
N SER A 40 17.05 -0.36 2.27
CA SER A 40 16.48 -0.55 0.93
C SER A 40 14.97 -0.80 0.94
N GLU A 41 14.45 -1.51 1.95
CA GLU A 41 13.00 -1.69 2.10
C GLU A 41 12.30 -0.36 2.41
N CYS A 42 12.88 0.47 3.27
CA CYS A 42 12.33 1.81 3.54
C CYS A 42 12.29 2.66 2.26
N GLU A 43 13.35 2.62 1.44
CA GLU A 43 13.41 3.36 0.18
C GLU A 43 12.36 2.86 -0.83
N LEU A 44 12.15 1.55 -0.91
CA LEU A 44 11.11 0.95 -1.77
C LEU A 44 9.70 1.26 -1.26
N ASN A 45 9.47 1.24 0.07
CA ASN A 45 8.21 1.67 0.65
C ASN A 45 7.92 3.14 0.30
N ALA A 46 8.93 4.01 0.38
CA ALA A 46 8.80 5.41 -0.02
C ALA A 46 8.50 5.57 -1.52
N LEU A 47 9.10 4.73 -2.38
CA LEU A 47 8.78 4.72 -3.80
C LEU A 47 7.33 4.31 -4.05
N HIS A 48 6.86 3.25 -3.39
CA HIS A 48 5.45 2.83 -3.47
C HIS A 48 4.51 3.92 -2.94
N ALA A 49 4.88 4.63 -1.87
CA ALA A 49 4.12 5.76 -1.35
C ALA A 49 4.00 6.90 -2.38
N CYS A 50 5.08 7.26 -3.06
CA CYS A 50 5.03 8.26 -4.12
C CYS A 50 4.14 7.84 -5.30
N ILE A 51 4.13 6.54 -5.66
CA ILE A 51 3.19 6.00 -6.67
C ILE A 51 1.75 6.17 -6.19
N VAL A 52 1.46 5.85 -4.92
CA VAL A 52 0.12 6.03 -4.34
C VAL A 52 -0.33 7.49 -4.32
N GLU A 53 0.59 8.45 -4.15
CA GLU A 53 0.26 9.88 -4.14
C GLU A 53 0.04 10.48 -5.54
N HIS A 54 0.66 9.91 -6.58
CA HIS A 54 0.78 10.57 -7.88
C HIS A 54 0.22 9.78 -9.08
N ASN A 55 -0.28 8.57 -8.88
CA ASN A 55 -0.94 7.77 -9.92
C ASN A 55 -2.38 7.43 -9.54
N ASP A 56 -3.25 7.16 -10.52
CA ASP A 56 -4.59 6.67 -10.23
C ASP A 56 -4.56 5.22 -9.74
N VAL A 57 -5.64 4.80 -9.08
CA VAL A 57 -5.71 3.49 -8.40
C VAL A 57 -5.39 2.29 -9.31
N ASN A 58 -5.74 2.33 -10.60
CA ASN A 58 -5.42 1.22 -11.51
C ASN A 58 -3.92 1.15 -11.76
N ASP A 59 -3.31 2.31 -12.00
CA ASP A 59 -1.89 2.42 -12.28
C ASP A 59 -1.04 2.15 -11.03
N GLN A 60 -1.51 2.56 -9.84
CA GLN A 60 -0.92 2.16 -8.56
C GLN A 60 -0.83 0.64 -8.43
N ILE A 61 -1.94 -0.07 -8.66
CA ILE A 61 -1.98 -1.54 -8.55
C ILE A 61 -1.02 -2.17 -9.55
N LYS A 62 -1.03 -1.74 -10.81
CA LYS A 62 -0.15 -2.32 -11.85
C LYS A 62 1.33 -2.09 -11.54
N LEU A 63 1.71 -0.84 -11.23
CA LEU A 63 3.09 -0.47 -10.95
C LEU A 63 3.61 -1.19 -9.70
N ILE A 64 2.87 -1.15 -8.60
CA ILE A 64 3.28 -1.82 -7.35
C ILE A 64 3.31 -3.33 -7.55
N SER A 65 2.35 -3.92 -8.25
CA SER A 65 2.39 -5.36 -8.54
C SER A 65 3.62 -5.74 -9.37
N CYS A 66 3.98 -4.93 -10.37
CA CYS A 66 5.19 -5.12 -11.15
C CYS A 66 6.46 -5.04 -10.29
N LEU A 67 6.58 -4.02 -9.44
CA LEU A 67 7.71 -3.84 -8.52
C LEU A 67 7.84 -4.97 -7.48
N LEU A 68 6.73 -5.58 -7.08
CA LEU A 68 6.72 -6.72 -6.15
C LEU A 68 7.13 -8.06 -6.80
N THR A 69 7.22 -8.15 -8.13
CA THR A 69 7.50 -9.43 -8.82
C THR A 69 8.97 -9.84 -8.87
N GLY A 70 9.92 -8.99 -8.46
CA GLY A 70 11.34 -9.32 -8.49
C GLY A 70 12.21 -8.40 -7.64
N HIS A 71 13.38 -8.88 -7.20
CA HIS A 71 14.33 -8.10 -6.41
C HIS A 71 15.06 -7.00 -7.21
N SER A 72 15.03 -7.05 -8.54
CA SER A 72 15.78 -6.14 -9.42
C SER A 72 14.90 -5.31 -10.35
N THR A 73 13.57 -5.45 -10.28
CA THR A 73 12.66 -4.74 -11.18
C THR A 73 12.65 -3.26 -10.83
N SER A 74 13.00 -2.42 -11.80
CA SER A 74 12.98 -0.97 -11.62
C SER A 74 11.62 -0.36 -11.96
N LEU A 75 11.33 0.83 -11.40
CA LEU A 75 10.14 1.59 -11.77
C LEU A 75 10.13 1.92 -13.27
N ASP A 76 11.28 2.13 -13.87
CA ASP A 76 11.43 2.50 -15.29
C ASP A 76 11.03 1.36 -16.21
N GLU A 77 11.43 0.14 -15.87
CA GLU A 77 11.01 -1.08 -16.57
C GLU A 77 9.50 -1.25 -16.46
N CYS A 78 8.94 -1.19 -15.25
CA CYS A 78 7.49 -1.30 -15.03
C CYS A 78 6.71 -0.22 -15.79
N ALA A 79 7.14 1.03 -15.69
CA ALA A 79 6.49 2.17 -16.34
C ALA A 79 6.50 2.04 -17.87
N LYS A 80 7.63 1.61 -18.43
CA LYS A 80 7.78 1.38 -19.87
C LYS A 80 6.86 0.26 -20.36
N ASP A 81 6.87 -0.89 -19.68
CA ASP A 81 6.09 -2.06 -20.09
C ASP A 81 4.58 -1.82 -19.95
N LEU A 82 4.18 -1.04 -18.95
CA LEU A 82 2.79 -0.69 -18.68
C LEU A 82 2.31 0.56 -19.41
N MET A 83 3.23 1.30 -20.05
CA MET A 83 2.99 2.61 -20.68
C MET A 83 2.37 3.64 -19.72
N ILE A 84 2.89 3.71 -18.49
CA ILE A 84 2.42 4.60 -17.43
C ILE A 84 3.43 5.73 -17.20
N ASP A 85 2.95 6.98 -17.11
CA ASP A 85 3.80 8.08 -16.69
C ASP A 85 4.05 8.05 -15.18
N VAL A 86 5.33 8.06 -14.81
CA VAL A 86 5.80 7.98 -13.42
C VAL A 86 6.65 9.20 -13.05
N SER A 87 6.65 10.24 -13.88
CA SER A 87 7.48 11.44 -13.68
C SER A 87 7.21 12.11 -12.33
N ALA A 88 5.93 12.25 -11.94
CA ALA A 88 5.55 12.81 -10.66
C ALA A 88 5.96 11.93 -9.46
N ALA A 89 5.83 10.61 -9.56
CA ALA A 89 6.26 9.68 -8.52
C ALA A 89 7.79 9.71 -8.34
N LYS A 90 8.55 9.80 -9.43
CA LYS A 90 10.01 9.98 -9.41
C LYS A 90 10.41 11.29 -8.75
N GLU A 91 9.73 12.39 -9.10
CA GLU A 91 10.00 13.70 -8.51
C GLU A 91 9.68 13.72 -7.01
N CYS A 92 8.59 13.09 -6.59
CA CYS A 92 8.29 12.89 -5.18
C CYS A 92 9.44 12.18 -4.44
N LYS A 93 9.99 11.11 -5.03
CA LYS A 93 11.07 10.33 -4.41
C LYS A 93 12.42 11.06 -4.40
N SER A 94 12.68 11.94 -5.38
CA SER A 94 13.93 12.70 -5.50
C SER A 94 13.95 13.94 -4.59
N THR A 95 12.80 14.55 -4.33
CA THR A 95 12.70 15.84 -3.63
C THR A 95 12.38 15.74 -2.14
N ARG A 96 11.82 14.61 -1.69
CA ARG A 96 11.41 14.41 -0.29
C ARG A 96 12.25 13.32 0.38
N SER A 97 12.49 13.50 1.68
CA SER A 97 13.14 12.46 2.48
C SER A 97 12.20 11.27 2.69
N THR A 98 12.77 10.07 2.82
CA THR A 98 12.00 8.84 3.09
C THR A 98 11.14 8.92 4.37
N PRO A 99 11.62 9.50 5.50
CA PRO A 99 10.77 9.80 6.65
C PRO A 99 9.57 10.71 6.32
N ASP A 100 9.77 11.77 5.53
CA ASP A 100 8.68 12.70 5.17
C ASP A 100 7.65 12.07 4.24
N ILE A 101 8.08 11.18 3.35
CA ILE A 101 7.20 10.41 2.48
C ILE A 101 6.37 9.43 3.31
N LEU A 102 7.02 8.69 4.20
CA LEU A 102 6.38 7.60 4.92
C LEU A 102 5.60 8.03 6.16
N LYS A 103 5.74 9.27 6.64
CA LYS A 103 5.06 9.76 7.86
C LYS A 103 3.55 9.49 7.85
N LYS A 104 2.84 9.91 6.80
CA LYS A 104 1.39 9.72 6.67
C LYS A 104 1.01 8.24 6.71
N TYR A 105 1.76 7.39 6.02
CA TYR A 105 1.49 5.95 5.94
C TYR A 105 1.82 5.22 7.25
N GLY A 106 2.81 5.73 8.00
CA GLY A 106 3.09 5.33 9.36
C GLY A 106 1.94 5.64 10.30
N GLU A 107 1.45 6.88 10.31
CA GLU A 107 0.28 7.28 11.11
C GLU A 107 -0.96 6.42 10.80
N MET A 108 -1.21 6.09 9.52
CA MET A 108 -2.28 5.19 9.11
C MET A 108 -2.08 3.75 9.60
N THR A 109 -0.84 3.28 9.63
CA THR A 109 -0.51 1.92 10.06
C THR A 109 -0.54 1.80 11.59
N ASP A 110 -0.03 2.79 12.31
CA ASP A 110 0.01 2.86 13.77
C ASP A 110 -1.39 2.97 14.38
N ALA A 111 -2.35 3.51 13.63
CA ALA A 111 -3.76 3.49 14.00
C ALA A 111 -4.35 2.06 14.05
N LEU A 112 -3.62 1.06 13.52
CA LEU A 112 -4.01 -0.34 13.47
C LEU A 112 -3.03 -1.21 14.28
N ASP A 113 -3.53 -2.19 15.02
CA ASP A 113 -2.69 -3.16 15.76
C ASP A 113 -2.15 -4.28 14.84
N ILE A 114 -1.42 -3.92 13.77
CA ILE A 114 -0.96 -4.90 12.79
C ILE A 114 0.10 -5.85 13.39
N SER A 115 -0.13 -7.15 13.25
CA SER A 115 0.82 -8.17 13.73
C SER A 115 1.71 -8.73 12.62
N PHE A 116 1.27 -8.64 11.35
CA PHE A 116 2.00 -9.12 10.17
C PHE A 116 1.60 -8.37 8.89
N VAL A 117 2.40 -8.57 7.83
CA VAL A 117 2.14 -8.07 6.47
C VAL A 117 1.98 -9.23 5.47
N PRO A 118 1.18 -9.08 4.40
CA PRO A 118 0.23 -7.99 4.17
C PRO A 118 -0.91 -8.03 5.20
N SER A 119 -1.55 -6.88 5.42
CA SER A 119 -2.74 -6.73 6.27
C SER A 119 -3.86 -6.07 5.47
N VAL A 120 -5.11 -6.44 5.74
CA VAL A 120 -6.30 -5.96 5.02
C VAL A 120 -7.35 -5.48 6.02
N THR A 121 -7.95 -4.33 5.72
CA THR A 121 -9.09 -3.78 6.47
C THR A 121 -10.25 -3.49 5.53
N PHE A 122 -11.46 -3.52 6.10
CA PHE A 122 -12.66 -3.00 5.47
C PHE A 122 -13.16 -1.87 6.37
N ASP A 123 -13.36 -0.67 5.82
CA ASP A 123 -13.77 0.53 6.58
C ASP A 123 -12.92 0.80 7.83
N ASN A 124 -11.60 0.63 7.73
CA ASN A 124 -10.64 0.78 8.84
C ASN A 124 -10.88 -0.15 10.05
N LYS A 125 -11.74 -1.17 9.93
CA LYS A 125 -11.96 -2.18 10.97
C LYS A 125 -10.92 -3.29 10.83
N PHE A 126 -9.86 -3.19 11.63
CA PHE A 126 -8.84 -4.22 11.68
C PHE A 126 -9.20 -5.33 12.66
N ASN A 127 -9.13 -6.59 12.20
CA ASN A 127 -9.28 -7.76 13.04
C ASN A 127 -8.01 -8.62 12.95
N ARG A 128 -7.17 -8.56 13.99
CA ARG A 128 -5.88 -9.27 14.04
C ARG A 128 -6.01 -10.78 13.88
N TRP A 129 -7.11 -11.38 14.36
CA TRP A 129 -7.32 -12.83 14.36
C TRP A 129 -7.83 -13.36 13.02
N ARG A 130 -8.44 -12.49 12.20
CA ARG A 130 -9.05 -12.87 10.92
C ARG A 130 -8.21 -12.51 9.70
N GLN A 131 -7.04 -11.88 9.88
CA GLN A 131 -6.23 -11.41 8.75
C GLN A 131 -5.88 -12.53 7.75
N ARG A 132 -5.44 -13.71 8.23
CA ARG A 132 -5.18 -14.87 7.32
C ARG A 132 -6.44 -15.26 6.55
N TYR A 133 -7.57 -15.31 7.25
CA TYR A 133 -8.85 -15.66 6.64
C TYR A 133 -9.27 -14.63 5.59
N PHE A 134 -9.09 -13.33 5.86
CA PHE A 134 -9.37 -12.24 4.93
C PHE A 134 -8.50 -12.34 3.68
N ILE A 135 -7.20 -12.61 3.83
CA ILE A 135 -6.26 -12.70 2.70
C ILE A 135 -6.58 -13.90 1.82
N TYR A 136 -6.77 -15.09 2.39
CA TYR A 136 -7.00 -16.31 1.61
C TYR A 136 -8.43 -16.44 1.05
N ASN A 137 -9.40 -15.69 1.59
CA ASN A 137 -10.81 -15.74 1.18
C ASN A 137 -11.32 -14.37 0.75
N PHE A 138 -10.43 -13.46 0.32
CA PHE A 138 -10.76 -12.06 0.05
C PHE A 138 -12.02 -11.89 -0.81
N PRO A 139 -12.23 -12.65 -1.92
CA PRO A 139 -13.48 -12.59 -2.68
C PRO A 139 -14.76 -12.74 -1.87
N VAL A 140 -14.83 -13.79 -1.06
CA VAL A 140 -16.02 -14.13 -0.27
C VAL A 140 -16.25 -13.07 0.80
N ILE A 141 -15.17 -12.57 1.41
CA ILE A 141 -15.25 -11.54 2.45
C ILE A 141 -15.66 -10.20 1.88
N TYR A 142 -15.05 -9.79 0.77
CA TYR A 142 -15.43 -8.56 0.08
C TYR A 142 -16.92 -8.55 -0.24
N CYS A 143 -17.45 -9.62 -0.85
CA CYS A 143 -18.88 -9.75 -1.14
C CYS A 143 -19.76 -9.63 0.11
N ARG A 144 -19.40 -10.33 1.18
CA ARG A 144 -20.14 -10.29 2.45
C ARG A 144 -20.11 -8.92 3.10
N GLU A 145 -18.95 -8.27 3.17
CA GLU A 145 -18.82 -6.94 3.79
C GLU A 145 -19.54 -5.88 2.95
N TYR A 146 -19.52 -6.00 1.62
CA TYR A 146 -20.27 -5.11 0.73
C TYR A 146 -21.78 -5.24 0.94
N ASP A 147 -22.30 -6.47 0.94
CA ASP A 147 -23.72 -6.75 1.18
C ASP A 147 -24.17 -6.28 2.57
N ASN A 148 -23.39 -6.56 3.62
CA ASN A 148 -23.69 -6.08 4.97
C ASN A 148 -23.77 -4.55 5.08
N LYS A 149 -22.94 -3.83 4.31
CA LYS A 149 -22.84 -2.38 4.37
C LYS A 149 -23.93 -1.68 3.55
N PHE A 150 -24.15 -2.15 2.32
CA PHE A 150 -25.01 -1.49 1.35
C PHE A 150 -26.35 -2.18 1.13
N ASN A 151 -26.53 -3.39 1.66
CA ASN A 151 -27.67 -4.27 1.41
C ASN A 151 -27.88 -4.52 -0.10
N ILE A 152 -26.75 -4.75 -0.79
CA ILE A 152 -26.68 -4.99 -2.24
C ILE A 152 -25.71 -6.15 -2.50
N THR A 153 -26.16 -7.14 -3.24
CA THR A 153 -25.30 -8.20 -3.78
C THR A 153 -24.71 -7.76 -5.12
N LEU A 154 -23.38 -7.67 -5.21
CA LEU A 154 -22.70 -7.28 -6.44
C LEU A 154 -22.72 -8.40 -7.49
N PRO A 155 -22.60 -8.09 -8.79
CA PRO A 155 -22.37 -9.11 -9.80
C PRO A 155 -21.10 -9.93 -9.49
N HIS A 156 -21.22 -11.26 -9.52
CA HIS A 156 -20.15 -12.22 -9.16
C HIS A 156 -19.85 -12.32 -7.66
N CYS A 157 -20.62 -11.62 -6.84
CA CYS A 157 -21.15 -12.16 -5.61
C CYS A 157 -22.49 -12.87 -5.95
#